data_AF-B0ST71-F1
#
_entry.id   AF-B0ST71-F1
#
_cell.length_a   1.000
_cell.length_b   1.000
_cell.length_c   1.000
_cell.angle_alpha   90.00
_cell.angle_beta   90.00
_cell.angle_gamma   90.00
#
_symmetry.space_group_name_H-M   'P 1'
#
loop_
_entity.id
_entity.type
_entity.pdbx_description
1 polymer ?
#
loop_
_entity_poly.entity_id
_entity_poly.type
_entity_poly.pdbx_seq_one_letter_code
_entity_poly.pdbx_strand_id
1 'polypeptide(L)'
;MATESEEYKENDDLGLYLTLIQNVNMTFNPERELVFNIVKPLNFNDKPLKWNTGKLTFKNIHFCDLQFINEYNEYPEFYRSAILKESNLIKETVSKLNRLNKQINSPLIHYYLYTLQGDKEIEINILSESYELKLNSESKPLEDFKGFDN
;
A
#
# COMPACT_ATOMS: atom_id res chain seq x y z
N MET A 1 12.19 19.30 -20.29
CA MET A 1 11.40 18.50 -19.34
C MET A 1 12.18 17.22 -19.12
N ALA A 2 12.72 17.01 -17.92
CA ALA A 2 13.33 15.73 -17.59
C ALA A 2 12.19 14.72 -17.49
N THR A 3 12.22 13.68 -18.33
CA THR A 3 11.43 12.46 -18.11
C THR A 3 11.78 11.94 -16.72
N GLU A 4 10.81 11.87 -15.81
CA GLU A 4 10.99 11.17 -14.55
C GLU A 4 11.45 9.75 -14.88
N SER A 5 12.57 9.32 -14.30
CA SER A 5 12.98 7.92 -14.39
C SER A 5 11.89 7.08 -13.69
N GLU A 6 11.25 6.17 -14.42
CA GLU A 6 10.28 5.24 -13.85
C GLU A 6 10.94 4.01 -13.19
N GLU A 7 12.26 4.03 -12.96
CA GLU A 7 13.00 2.94 -12.31
C GLU A 7 12.43 2.57 -10.93
N TYR A 8 11.80 3.52 -10.23
CA TYR A 8 11.14 3.26 -8.94
C TYR A 8 10.03 2.21 -9.02
N LYS A 9 9.42 1.98 -10.19
CA LYS A 9 8.35 0.99 -10.36
C LYS A 9 8.82 -0.44 -10.14
N GLU A 10 10.13 -0.67 -10.13
CA GLU A 10 10.75 -1.98 -9.84
C GLU A 10 11.11 -2.15 -8.35
N ASN A 11 10.92 -1.12 -7.52
CA ASN A 11 11.31 -1.16 -6.10
C ASN A 11 10.32 -1.97 -5.24
N ASP A 12 10.78 -2.32 -4.04
CA ASP A 12 9.93 -2.76 -2.93
C ASP A 12 10.31 -2.03 -1.64
N ASP A 13 10.22 -0.70 -1.65
CA ASP A 13 10.65 0.17 -0.55
C ASP A 13 9.85 -0.06 0.74
N LEU A 14 8.60 -0.51 0.64
CA LEU A 14 7.75 -0.86 1.80
C LEU A 14 7.94 -2.31 2.26
N GLY A 15 8.74 -3.11 1.53
CA GLY A 15 8.92 -4.52 1.82
C GLY A 15 7.60 -5.29 1.77
N LEU A 16 6.80 -5.13 0.71
CA LEU A 16 5.48 -5.72 0.56
C LEU A 16 5.44 -6.89 -0.43
N TYR A 17 6.55 -7.25 -1.07
CA TYR A 17 6.58 -8.34 -2.05
C TYR A 17 5.85 -9.62 -1.56
N LEU A 18 4.91 -10.11 -2.37
CA LEU A 18 4.03 -11.26 -2.13
C LEU A 18 3.19 -11.17 -0.85
N THR A 19 2.86 -9.95 -0.43
CA THR A 19 1.96 -9.71 0.71
C THR A 19 0.52 -9.69 0.23
N LEU A 20 -0.30 -10.60 0.74
CA LEU A 20 -1.73 -10.68 0.41
C LEU A 20 -2.52 -9.58 1.11
N ILE A 21 -3.51 -9.02 0.41
CA ILE A 21 -4.45 -8.03 0.92
C ILE A 21 -5.73 -8.75 1.32
N GLN A 22 -6.03 -8.78 2.62
CA GLN A 22 -7.25 -9.38 3.15
C GLN A 22 -8.46 -8.47 2.96
N ASN A 23 -8.30 -7.19 3.29
CA ASN A 23 -9.31 -6.16 3.06
C ASN A 23 -8.68 -4.78 3.16
N VAL A 24 -9.40 -3.78 2.65
CA VAL A 24 -9.00 -2.38 2.69
C VAL A 24 -10.11 -1.57 3.35
N ASN A 25 -9.75 -0.82 4.40
CA ASN A 25 -10.68 0.07 5.10
C ASN A 25 -10.25 1.51 4.91
N MET A 26 -11.20 2.38 4.62
CA MET A 26 -10.97 3.80 4.48
C MET A 26 -11.84 4.57 5.46
N THR A 27 -11.20 5.34 6.34
CA THR A 27 -11.86 6.25 7.27
C THR A 27 -11.69 7.68 6.77
N PHE A 28 -12.68 8.53 7.04
CA PHE A 28 -12.66 9.93 6.57
C PHE A 28 -12.65 10.95 7.71
N ASN A 29 -13.08 10.58 8.92
CA ASN A 29 -13.17 11.44 10.10
C ASN A 29 -12.71 10.67 11.35
N PRO A 30 -12.05 11.31 12.33
CA PRO A 30 -11.57 12.70 12.31
C PRO A 30 -10.32 12.91 11.43
N GLU A 31 -9.57 11.84 11.16
CA GLU A 31 -8.43 11.82 10.25
C GLU A 31 -8.72 10.84 9.11
N ARG A 32 -8.29 11.20 7.89
CA ARG A 32 -8.49 10.34 6.71
C ARG A 32 -7.39 9.30 6.66
N GLU A 33 -7.73 8.04 6.91
CA GLU A 33 -6.80 6.92 6.90
C GLU A 33 -7.22 5.85 5.89
N LEU A 34 -6.23 5.13 5.37
CA LEU A 34 -6.41 3.94 4.54
C LEU A 34 -5.60 2.81 5.16
N VAL A 35 -6.27 1.73 5.49
CA VAL A 35 -5.69 0.57 6.17
C VAL A 35 -5.86 -0.64 5.29
N PHE A 36 -4.75 -1.21 4.85
CA PHE A 36 -4.69 -2.55 4.28
C PHE A 36 -4.47 -3.53 5.42
N ASN A 37 -5.43 -4.41 5.68
CA ASN A 37 -5.18 -5.58 6.51
C ASN A 37 -4.53 -6.64 5.62
N ILE A 38 -3.36 -7.12 6.05
CA ILE A 38 -2.47 -7.89 5.19
C ILE A 38 -2.04 -9.21 5.82
N VAL A 39 -1.69 -10.17 4.97
CA VAL A 39 -0.94 -11.37 5.33
C VAL A 39 0.40 -11.32 4.62
N LYS A 40 1.46 -11.12 5.40
CA LYS A 40 2.81 -10.92 4.90
C LYS A 40 3.66 -12.17 5.12
N PRO A 41 4.30 -12.73 4.07
CA PRO A 41 5.37 -13.71 4.24
C PRO A 41 6.59 -13.01 4.87
N LEU A 42 7.21 -13.65 5.87
CA LEU A 42 8.28 -13.02 6.65
C LEU A 42 9.66 -13.15 6.01
N ASN A 43 10.04 -14.36 5.61
CA ASN A 43 11.35 -14.65 5.06
C ASN A 43 11.29 -15.91 4.21
N PHE A 44 11.58 -15.78 2.92
CA PHE A 44 11.57 -16.90 1.98
C PHE A 44 12.73 -17.91 2.18
N ASN A 45 13.73 -17.53 2.96
CA ASN A 45 14.87 -18.40 3.27
C ASN A 45 14.64 -19.29 4.50
N ASP A 46 13.63 -18.99 5.33
CA ASP A 46 13.35 -19.76 6.54
C ASP A 46 12.49 -21.00 6.22
N LYS A 47 12.81 -22.13 6.86
CA LYS A 47 12.01 -23.37 6.80
C LYS A 47 11.56 -23.80 8.21
N PRO A 48 10.26 -24.05 8.43
CA PRO A 48 9.15 -23.85 7.49
C PRO A 48 8.94 -22.36 7.18
N LEU A 49 8.45 -22.07 5.98
CA LEU A 49 8.04 -20.71 5.61
C LEU A 49 6.98 -20.23 6.60
N LYS A 50 7.04 -18.96 6.96
CA LYS A 50 6.12 -18.35 7.91
C LYS A 50 5.46 -17.11 7.34
N TRP A 51 4.24 -16.87 7.79
CA TRP A 51 3.49 -15.67 7.51
C TRP A 51 3.04 -15.00 8.80
N ASN A 52 2.68 -13.74 8.67
CA ASN A 52 2.19 -12.92 9.77
C ASN A 52 1.10 -11.99 9.27
N THR A 53 0.03 -11.87 10.03
CA THR A 53 -0.96 -10.82 9.81
C THR A 53 -0.38 -9.46 10.19
N GLY A 54 -0.82 -8.41 9.51
CA GLY A 54 -0.45 -7.05 9.87
C GLY A 54 -1.39 -6.02 9.29
N LYS A 55 -1.00 -4.77 9.48
CA LYS A 55 -1.67 -3.60 8.93
C LYS A 55 -0.65 -2.68 8.27
N LEU A 56 -0.94 -2.28 7.03
CA LEU A 56 -0.29 -1.14 6.39
C LEU A 56 -1.27 0.03 6.43
N THR A 57 -0.92 1.06 7.19
CA THR A 57 -1.78 2.22 7.44
C THR A 57 -1.15 3.47 6.82
N PHE A 58 -1.91 4.19 6.02
CA PHE A 58 -1.56 5.53 5.54
C PHE A 58 -2.41 6.56 6.29
N LYS A 59 -1.79 7.59 6.88
CA LYS A 59 -2.46 8.59 7.74
C LYS A 59 -2.45 9.98 7.09
N ASN A 60 -3.52 10.74 7.31
CA ASN A 60 -3.74 12.06 6.72
C ASN A 60 -3.63 12.04 5.19
N ILE A 61 -4.49 11.24 4.56
CA ILE A 61 -4.48 11.04 3.11
C ILE A 61 -5.11 12.24 2.39
N HIS A 62 -4.39 12.74 1.40
CA HIS A 62 -4.85 13.84 0.56
C HIS A 62 -5.30 13.36 -0.83
N PHE A 63 -4.72 12.27 -1.32
CA PHE A 63 -5.06 11.63 -2.59
C PHE A 63 -4.91 10.11 -2.48
N CYS A 64 -5.81 9.37 -3.14
CA CYS A 64 -5.73 7.92 -3.31
C CYS A 64 -6.62 7.53 -4.50
N ASP A 65 -6.09 6.75 -5.43
CA ASP A 65 -6.78 6.19 -6.60
C ASP A 65 -6.95 4.66 -6.45
N LEU A 66 -7.68 4.25 -5.42
CA LEU A 66 -7.93 2.83 -5.18
C LEU A 66 -8.97 2.26 -6.16
N GLN A 67 -8.56 1.35 -7.04
CA GLN A 67 -9.45 0.65 -7.97
C GLN A 67 -9.18 -0.86 -7.97
N PHE A 68 -9.92 -1.61 -7.16
CA PHE A 68 -9.88 -3.07 -7.23
C PHE A 68 -10.96 -3.62 -8.16
N ILE A 69 -10.59 -4.62 -8.95
CA ILE A 69 -11.53 -5.43 -9.75
C ILE A 69 -11.72 -6.72 -8.98
N ASN A 70 -12.88 -6.90 -8.34
CA ASN A 70 -13.10 -8.08 -7.50
C ASN A 70 -13.28 -9.34 -8.35
N GLU A 71 -12.20 -10.07 -8.60
CA GLU A 71 -12.23 -11.40 -9.21
C GLU A 71 -12.53 -12.47 -8.15
N TYR A 72 -13.45 -13.38 -8.46
CA TYR A 72 -13.85 -14.43 -7.54
C TYR A 72 -12.67 -15.38 -7.26
N ASN A 73 -12.45 -15.68 -5.97
CA ASN A 73 -11.44 -16.62 -5.47
C ASN A 73 -9.98 -16.18 -5.63
N GLU A 74 -9.71 -14.92 -5.98
CA GLU A 74 -8.35 -14.39 -6.06
C GLU A 74 -8.14 -13.24 -5.10
N TYR A 75 -7.06 -13.34 -4.33
CA TYR A 75 -6.69 -12.31 -3.37
C TYR A 75 -5.71 -11.35 -4.01
N PRO A 76 -5.96 -10.03 -3.94
CA PRO A 76 -4.99 -9.06 -4.39
C PRO A 76 -3.69 -9.21 -3.59
N GLU A 77 -2.55 -9.11 -4.26
CA GLU A 77 -1.24 -9.23 -3.66
C GLU A 77 -0.34 -8.06 -4.06
N PHE A 78 0.46 -7.55 -3.12
CA PHE A 78 1.46 -6.54 -3.43
C PHE A 78 2.67 -7.18 -4.13
N TYR A 79 3.13 -6.55 -5.22
CA TYR A 79 4.28 -7.01 -5.97
C TYR A 79 5.40 -5.96 -6.03
N ARG A 80 5.08 -4.67 -6.20
CA ARG A 80 6.08 -3.58 -6.10
C ARG A 80 5.58 -2.46 -5.21
N SER A 81 6.52 -1.73 -4.62
CA SER A 81 6.23 -0.56 -3.81
C SER A 81 7.36 0.46 -3.86
N ALA A 82 7.01 1.74 -3.90
CA ALA A 82 8.00 2.83 -3.89
C ALA A 82 7.58 4.00 -3.00
N ILE A 83 8.56 4.62 -2.36
CA ILE A 83 8.39 5.83 -1.55
C ILE A 83 9.05 7.02 -2.25
N LEU A 84 8.22 7.91 -2.77
CA LEU A 84 8.62 9.06 -3.57
C LEU A 84 8.42 10.34 -2.75
N LYS A 85 9.52 11.04 -2.46
CA LYS A 85 9.48 12.35 -1.79
C LYS A 85 9.17 13.50 -2.76
N GLU A 86 9.32 13.24 -4.05
CA GLU A 86 9.04 14.18 -5.13
C GLU A 86 8.35 13.42 -6.26
N SER A 87 7.28 14.00 -6.81
CA SER A 87 6.61 13.53 -8.01
C SER A 87 5.70 14.63 -8.57
N ASN A 88 5.30 14.52 -9.83
CA ASN A 88 4.29 15.41 -10.40
C ASN A 88 2.96 15.34 -9.64
N LEU A 89 2.55 14.16 -9.18
CA LEU A 89 1.32 13.97 -8.38
C LEU A 89 1.35 14.79 -7.08
N ILE A 90 2.49 14.85 -6.39
CA ILE A 90 2.67 15.72 -5.20
C ILE A 90 2.47 17.19 -5.59
N LYS A 91 3.15 17.67 -6.63
CA LYS A 91 3.09 19.08 -7.06
C LYS A 91 1.66 19.50 -7.41
N GLU A 92 0.94 18.65 -8.14
CA GLU A 92 -0.45 18.88 -8.53
C GLU A 92 -1.38 18.90 -7.32
N THR A 93 -1.21 17.96 -6.39
CA THR A 93 -2.07 17.85 -5.22
C THR A 93 -1.85 19.02 -4.26
N VAL A 94 -0.60 19.41 -3.99
CA VAL A 94 -0.29 20.60 -3.19
C VAL A 94 -0.93 21.85 -3.82
N SER A 95 -0.84 22.00 -5.14
CA SER A 95 -1.48 23.10 -5.85
C SER A 95 -3.00 23.12 -5.69
N LYS A 96 -3.67 21.95 -5.72
CA LYS A 96 -5.11 21.82 -5.48
C LYS A 96 -5.47 22.14 -4.02
N LEU A 97 -4.72 21.64 -3.05
CA LEU A 97 -4.96 21.87 -1.62
C LEU A 97 -4.79 23.34 -1.23
N ASN A 98 -3.76 24.01 -1.77
CA ASN A 98 -3.54 25.45 -1.58
C ASN A 98 -4.73 26.28 -2.09
N ARG A 99 -5.32 25.92 -3.24
CA ARG A 99 -6.54 26.58 -3.76
C ARG A 99 -7.76 26.38 -2.86
N LEU A 100 -7.80 25.29 -2.11
CA LEU A 100 -8.88 24.95 -1.17
C LEU A 100 -8.62 25.47 0.25
N ASN A 101 -7.53 26.21 0.48
CA ASN A 101 -7.08 26.66 1.81
C ASN A 101 -6.97 25.50 2.83
N LYS A 102 -6.63 24.29 2.38
CA LYS A 102 -6.43 23.16 3.28
C LYS A 102 -5.04 23.22 3.89
N GLN A 103 -4.98 23.14 5.22
CA GLN A 103 -3.72 23.05 5.94
C GLN A 103 -3.11 21.66 5.75
N ILE A 104 -1.82 21.63 5.43
CA ILE A 104 -1.00 20.42 5.37
C ILE A 104 -0.01 20.54 6.53
N ASN A 105 0.02 19.54 7.42
CA ASN A 105 0.82 19.61 8.64
C ASN A 105 2.23 19.04 8.46
N SER A 106 2.47 18.29 7.39
CA SER A 106 3.74 17.64 7.08
C SER A 106 3.94 17.46 5.57
N PRO A 107 5.18 17.36 5.07
CA PRO A 107 5.43 17.11 3.65
C PRO A 107 4.66 15.88 3.15
N LEU A 108 4.01 16.00 1.99
CA LEU A 108 3.32 14.88 1.37
C LEU A 108 4.34 13.89 0.80
N ILE A 109 4.08 12.61 1.03
CA ILE A 109 4.85 11.51 0.47
C ILE A 109 3.95 10.79 -0.53
N HIS A 110 4.52 10.46 -1.69
CA HIS A 110 3.85 9.64 -2.68
C HIS A 110 4.26 8.19 -2.50
N TYR A 111 3.28 7.34 -2.24
CA TYR A 111 3.42 5.90 -2.20
C TYR A 111 2.83 5.32 -3.46
N TYR A 112 3.68 4.73 -4.28
CA TYR A 112 3.29 3.92 -5.41
C TYR A 112 3.23 2.46 -4.95
N LEU A 113 2.10 1.80 -5.20
CA LEU A 113 1.90 0.38 -4.96
C LEU A 113 1.47 -0.25 -6.28
N TYR A 114 2.01 -1.42 -6.55
CA TYR A 114 1.59 -2.23 -7.67
C TYR A 114 1.12 -3.57 -7.13
N THR A 115 -0.13 -3.92 -7.43
CA THR A 115 -0.74 -5.16 -6.99
C THR A 115 -1.13 -6.04 -8.17
N LEU A 116 -1.10 -7.34 -7.95
CA LEU A 116 -1.66 -8.34 -8.85
C LEU A 116 -2.94 -8.90 -8.24
N GLN A 117 -3.94 -9.12 -9.08
CA GLN A 117 -5.13 -9.90 -8.75
C GLN A 117 -5.37 -10.85 -9.93
N GLY A 118 -4.83 -12.06 -9.82
CA GLY A 118 -4.66 -12.96 -10.96
C GLY A 118 -3.77 -12.33 -12.03
N ASP A 119 -4.30 -12.21 -13.24
CA ASP A 119 -3.63 -11.56 -14.37
C ASP A 119 -3.88 -10.04 -14.41
N LYS A 120 -4.56 -9.46 -13.42
CA LYS A 120 -4.83 -8.02 -13.36
C LYS A 120 -3.74 -7.28 -12.62
N GLU A 121 -3.11 -6.37 -13.36
CA GLU A 121 -2.17 -5.40 -12.84
C GLU A 121 -2.93 -4.15 -12.40
N ILE A 122 -2.71 -3.73 -11.15
CA ILE A 122 -3.35 -2.56 -10.57
C ILE A 122 -2.28 -1.67 -9.95
N GLU A 123 -2.15 -0.46 -10.48
CA GLU A 123 -1.35 0.61 -9.88
C GLU A 123 -2.21 1.41 -8.89
N ILE A 124 -1.67 1.66 -7.71
CA ILE A 124 -2.31 2.46 -6.65
C ILE A 124 -1.31 3.52 -6.20
N ASN A 125 -1.70 4.77 -6.34
CA ASN A 125 -0.98 5.97 -5.94
C ASN A 125 -1.66 6.60 -4.72
N ILE A 126 -0.92 6.72 -3.62
CA ILE A 126 -1.41 7.30 -2.38
C ILE A 126 -0.55 8.51 -2.03
N LEU A 127 -1.17 9.65 -1.76
CA LEU A 127 -0.49 10.78 -1.11
C LEU A 127 -0.95 10.90 0.33
N SER A 128 -0.01 10.72 1.26
CA SER A 128 -0.27 10.85 2.69
C SER A 128 0.89 11.56 3.40
N GLU A 129 0.66 12.01 4.62
CA GLU A 129 1.71 12.63 5.44
C GLU A 129 2.62 11.59 6.12
N SER A 130 2.09 10.38 6.34
CA SER A 130 2.85 9.28 6.91
C SER A 130 2.26 7.91 6.56
N TYR A 131 3.04 6.87 6.82
CA TYR A 131 2.61 5.47 6.78
C TYR A 131 3.16 4.72 8.00
N GLU A 132 2.52 3.58 8.30
CA GLU A 132 2.94 2.66 9.34
C GLU A 132 2.69 1.22 8.85
N LEU A 133 3.74 0.39 8.85
CA LEU A 133 3.61 -1.05 8.66
C LEU A 133 3.79 -1.74 10.01
N LYS A 134 2.72 -2.34 10.53
CA LYS A 134 2.72 -3.05 11.81
C LYS A 134 2.31 -4.50 11.61
N LEU A 135 3.25 -5.41 11.82
CA LEU A 135 2.98 -6.85 11.86
C LEU A 135 2.62 -7.27 13.29
N ASN A 136 1.79 -8.30 13.42
CA ASN A 136 1.49 -8.89 14.73
C ASN A 136 2.74 -9.60 15.28
N SER A 137 2.76 -9.92 16.57
CA SER A 137 3.91 -10.60 17.18
C SER A 137 3.99 -12.09 16.84
N GLU A 138 2.84 -12.71 16.55
CA GLU A 138 2.73 -14.14 16.32
C GLU A 138 2.78 -14.47 14.84
N SER A 139 3.72 -15.33 14.45
CA SER A 139 3.83 -15.87 13.09
C SER A 139 3.32 -17.30 13.05
N LYS A 140 2.76 -17.70 11.90
CA LYS A 140 2.25 -19.04 11.67
C LYS A 140 2.99 -19.70 10.51
N PRO A 141 3.15 -21.04 10.52
CA PRO A 141 3.60 -21.77 9.35
C PRO A 141 2.73 -21.48 8.12
N LEU A 142 3.34 -21.39 6.94
CA LEU A 142 2.64 -21.18 5.67
C LEU A 142 1.67 -22.31 5.34
N GLU A 143 2.00 -23.55 5.73
CA GLU A 143 1.12 -24.72 5.59
C GLU A 143 -0.21 -24.58 6.36
N ASP A 144 -0.27 -23.73 7.39
CA ASP A 144 -1.49 -23.45 8.14
C ASP A 144 -2.33 -22.34 7.50
N PHE A 145 -1.87 -21.72 6.40
CA PHE A 145 -2.62 -20.68 5.71
C PHE A 145 -3.79 -21.30 4.92
N LYS A 146 -5.01 -21.01 5.35
CA LYS A 146 -6.24 -21.53 4.74
C LYS A 146 -6.90 -20.56 3.75
N GLY A 147 -6.23 -19.45 3.44
CA GLY A 147 -6.84 -18.32 2.72
C GLY A 147 -7.61 -17.39 3.67
N PHE A 148 -8.40 -16.50 3.08
CA PHE A 148 -9.36 -15.67 3.79
C PHE A 148 -10.72 -16.37 3.69
N ASP A 149 -11.13 -17.02 4.78
CA ASP A 149 -12.47 -17.62 4.89
C ASP A 149 -13.55 -16.55 4.63
N ASN A 150 -14.62 -16.91 3.91
CA ASN A 150 -15.86 -16.13 3.80
C ASN A 150 -16.72 -16.28 5.06
#